data_AF-A0A4U1CIT7-F1
#
_entry.id   AF-A0A4U1CIT7-F1
#
_cell.length_a   1.000
_cell.length_b   1.000
_cell.length_c   1.000
_cell.angle_alpha   90.00
_cell.angle_beta   90.00
_cell.angle_gamma   90.00
#
_symmetry.space_group_name_H-M   'P 1'
#
loop_
_entity.id
_entity.type
_entity.pdbx_description
1 polymer ?
#
loop_
_entity_poly.entity_id
_entity_poly.type
_entity_poly.pdbx_seq_one_letter_code
_entity_poly.pdbx_strand_id
1 'polypeptide(L)'
;MNVIQKVEHWGDAHHAKWLDVVRIVLGLIIFSKGIALISDTGQQQELLLKNSVFGFSEMIASLAIHIIAFAHLVGGILITIGLVTRFAVVIQIPILVCAILFVNISNGFSALNSELWLSLIVLCLLVLFWVIGSGPFSVDHQIRRRH
;
A
#
# COMPACT_ATOMS: atom_id res chain seq x y z
N MET A 1 -28.45 2.76 -9.86
CA MET A 1 -27.20 2.43 -9.14
C MET A 1 -26.04 2.71 -10.08
N ASN A 2 -25.07 3.50 -9.64
CA ASN A 2 -23.87 3.81 -10.42
C ASN A 2 -22.86 2.64 -10.34
N VAL A 3 -21.90 2.56 -11.26
CA VAL A 3 -20.92 1.44 -11.32
C VAL A 3 -20.15 1.31 -10.00
N ILE A 4 -19.77 2.45 -9.39
CA ILE A 4 -19.08 2.51 -8.10
C ILE A 4 -19.93 1.87 -6.98
N GLN A 5 -21.23 2.20 -6.93
CA GLN A 5 -22.15 1.67 -5.92
C GLN A 5 -22.33 0.15 -6.06
N LYS A 6 -22.28 -0.38 -7.28
CA LYS A 6 -22.41 -1.82 -7.53
C LYS A 6 -21.20 -2.61 -7.00
N VAL A 7 -20.00 -2.05 -7.16
CA VAL A 7 -18.76 -2.64 -6.63
C VAL A 7 -18.69 -2.54 -5.10
N GLU A 8 -19.19 -1.46 -4.50
CA GLU A 8 -19.35 -1.37 -3.04
C GLU A 8 -20.30 -2.45 -2.51
N HIS A 9 -21.50 -2.55 -3.07
CA HIS A 9 -22.51 -3.46 -2.56
C HIS A 9 -22.12 -4.95 -2.70
N TRP A 10 -21.41 -5.32 -3.76
CA TRP A 10 -20.90 -6.68 -3.93
C TRP A 10 -19.78 -7.02 -2.93
N GLY A 11 -18.88 -6.06 -2.68
CA GLY A 11 -17.81 -6.20 -1.69
C GLY A 11 -18.36 -6.39 -0.27
N ASP A 12 -19.33 -5.57 0.13
CA ASP A 12 -19.96 -5.65 1.45
C ASP A 12 -20.74 -6.96 1.66
N ALA A 13 -21.38 -7.49 0.61
CA ALA A 13 -22.14 -8.74 0.69
C ALA A 13 -21.25 -9.99 0.87
N HIS A 14 -20.00 -9.96 0.41
CA HIS A 14 -19.06 -11.07 0.52
C HIS A 14 -17.93 -10.81 1.53
N HIS A 15 -18.01 -9.72 2.30
CA HIS A 15 -16.96 -9.38 3.26
C HIS A 15 -17.02 -10.28 4.50
N ALA A 16 -16.17 -11.31 4.52
CA ALA A 16 -16.04 -12.17 5.67
C ALA A 16 -15.30 -11.46 6.82
N LYS A 17 -15.81 -11.54 8.06
CA LYS A 17 -15.25 -10.85 9.24
C LYS A 17 -13.75 -11.05 9.47
N TRP A 18 -13.17 -12.16 9.02
CA TRP A 18 -11.74 -12.42 9.14
C TRP A 18 -10.88 -11.52 8.23
N LEU A 19 -11.43 -10.99 7.14
CA LEU A 19 -10.75 -10.05 6.25
C LEU A 19 -10.45 -8.72 6.94
N ASP A 20 -11.23 -8.33 7.95
CA ASP A 20 -10.92 -7.14 8.75
C ASP A 20 -9.59 -7.30 9.51
N VAL A 21 -9.27 -8.52 9.98
CA VAL A 21 -7.97 -8.81 10.61
C VAL A 21 -6.84 -8.70 9.57
N VAL A 22 -7.06 -9.25 8.37
CA VAL A 22 -6.09 -9.14 7.27
C VAL A 22 -5.86 -7.68 6.88
N ARG A 23 -6.92 -6.85 6.86
CA ARG A 23 -6.84 -5.41 6.58
C ARG A 23 -5.97 -4.70 7.62
N ILE A 24 -6.18 -4.99 8.90
CA ILE A 24 -5.40 -4.42 10.00
C ILE A 24 -3.94 -4.79 9.85
N VAL A 25 -3.63 -6.08 9.64
CA VAL A 25 -2.25 -6.55 9.45
C VAL A 25 -1.60 -5.90 8.22
N LEU A 26 -2.33 -5.82 7.09
CA LEU A 26 -1.86 -5.14 5.88
C LEU A 26 -1.50 -3.68 6.16
N GLY A 27 -2.38 -2.94 6.83
CA GLY A 27 -2.15 -1.54 7.18
C GLY A 27 -0.92 -1.35 8.07
N LEU A 28 -0.71 -2.25 9.04
CA LEU A 28 0.47 -2.25 9.91
C LEU A 28 1.77 -2.58 9.14
N ILE A 29 1.72 -3.51 8.19
CA ILE A 29 2.88 -3.82 7.32
C ILE A 29 3.27 -2.59 6.50
N ILE A 30 2.30 -1.93 5.86
CA ILE A 30 2.54 -0.72 5.07
C ILE A 30 3.06 0.42 5.95
N PHE A 31 2.48 0.61 7.15
CA PHE A 31 2.92 1.61 8.11
C PHE A 31 4.37 1.39 8.57
N SER A 32 4.72 0.15 8.92
CA SER A 32 6.09 -0.19 9.33
C SER A 32 7.11 0.03 8.21
N LYS A 33 6.74 -0.21 6.94
CA LYS A 33 7.56 0.16 5.78
C LYS A 33 7.76 1.68 5.66
N GLY A 34 6.74 2.47 5.98
CA GLY A 34 6.86 3.93 6.08
C GLY A 34 7.88 4.38 7.14
N ILE A 35 7.86 3.77 8.33
CA ILE A 35 8.86 4.03 9.38
C ILE A 35 10.26 3.63 8.91
N ALA A 36 10.40 2.46 8.29
CA ALA A 36 11.68 1.98 7.80
C ALA A 36 12.28 2.93 6.74
N LEU A 37 11.44 3.50 5.86
CA LEU A 37 11.88 4.49 4.87
C LEU A 37 12.49 5.74 5.50
N ILE A 38 11.88 6.24 6.58
CA ILE A 38 12.34 7.46 7.26
C ILE A 38 13.59 7.18 8.08
N SER A 39 13.67 5.97 8.66
CA SER A 39 14.79 5.59 9.53
C SER A 39 16.06 5.29 8.74
N ASP A 40 15.94 4.80 7.51
CA ASP A 40 17.06 4.39 6.67
C ASP A 40 16.95 4.95 5.23
N THR A 41 16.74 6.26 5.14
CA THR A 41 16.63 6.99 3.86
C THR A 41 17.89 6.82 2.99
N GLY A 42 19.06 6.66 3.62
CA GLY A 42 20.36 6.60 2.94
C GLY A 42 20.50 5.39 2.01
N GLN A 43 20.19 4.19 2.50
CA GLN A 43 20.28 2.98 1.68
C GLN A 43 19.29 3.00 0.52
N GLN A 44 18.07 3.50 0.74
CA GLN A 44 17.06 3.56 -0.32
C GLN A 44 17.38 4.60 -1.38
N GLN A 45 17.97 5.74 -0.98
CA GLN A 45 18.44 6.75 -1.91
C GLN A 45 19.55 6.21 -2.82
N GLU A 46 20.51 5.45 -2.27
CA GLU A 46 21.56 4.81 -3.07
C GLU A 46 20.99 3.83 -4.09
N LEU A 47 20.03 2.99 -3.68
CA LEU A 47 19.35 2.06 -4.58
C LEU A 47 18.59 2.78 -5.70
N LEU A 48 17.89 3.88 -5.38
CA LEU A 48 17.16 4.67 -6.38
C LEU A 48 18.10 5.38 -7.36
N LEU A 49 19.22 5.93 -6.88
CA LEU A 49 20.20 6.62 -7.72
C LEU A 49 20.96 5.64 -8.62
N LYS A 50 21.38 4.50 -8.08
CA LYS A 50 22.08 3.44 -8.82
C LYS A 50 21.21 2.82 -9.91
N ASN A 51 19.89 2.75 -9.68
CA ASN A 51 18.94 2.16 -10.63
C ASN A 51 18.16 3.17 -11.47
N SER A 52 18.62 4.42 -11.50
CA SER A 52 17.95 5.51 -12.22
C SER A 52 18.09 5.38 -13.74
N VAL A 53 17.22 4.56 -14.34
CA VAL A 53 16.96 4.55 -15.80
C VAL A 53 16.59 5.96 -16.31
N PHE A 54 16.08 6.84 -15.42
CA PHE A 54 15.62 8.19 -15.73
C PHE A 54 16.55 9.34 -15.27
N GLY A 55 17.75 9.07 -14.76
CA GLY A 55 18.70 10.13 -14.38
C GLY A 55 18.16 11.10 -13.30
N PHE A 56 17.54 10.56 -12.25
CA PHE A 56 17.03 11.37 -11.14
C PHE A 56 18.19 12.08 -10.42
N SER A 57 18.04 13.38 -10.16
CA SER A 57 18.97 14.10 -9.28
C SER A 57 18.77 13.66 -7.83
N GLU A 58 19.81 13.77 -7.00
CA GLU A 58 19.75 13.46 -5.57
C GLU A 58 18.59 14.17 -4.86
N MET A 59 18.32 15.42 -5.26
CA MET A 59 17.21 16.21 -4.73
C MET A 59 15.84 15.58 -5.03
N ILE A 60 15.63 15.11 -6.27
CA ILE A 60 14.35 14.48 -6.67
C ILE A 60 14.19 13.13 -5.98
N ALA A 61 15.26 12.33 -5.88
CA ALA A 61 15.24 11.05 -5.19
C ALA A 61 14.89 11.23 -3.70
N SER A 62 15.53 12.18 -3.02
CA SER A 62 15.24 12.50 -1.62
C SER A 62 13.78 12.94 -1.42
N LEU A 63 13.27 13.84 -2.27
CA LEU A 63 11.88 14.28 -2.19
C LEU A 63 10.90 13.12 -2.41
N ALA A 64 11.17 12.25 -3.38
CA ALA A 64 10.34 11.08 -3.66
C ALA A 64 10.27 10.14 -2.45
N ILE A 65 11.41 9.86 -1.79
CA ILE A 65 11.43 9.00 -0.59
C ILE A 65 10.55 9.58 0.52
N HIS A 66 10.61 10.89 0.78
CA HIS A 66 9.79 11.52 1.81
C HIS A 66 8.29 11.45 1.46
N ILE A 67 7.92 11.68 0.20
CA ILE A 67 6.53 11.57 -0.26
C ILE A 67 6.04 10.12 -0.11
N ILE A 68 6.85 9.14 -0.52
CA ILE A 68 6.54 7.72 -0.42
C ILE A 68 6.40 7.30 1.06
N ALA A 69 7.29 7.78 1.92
CA ALA A 69 7.25 7.51 3.36
C ALA A 69 5.96 8.04 3.98
N PHE A 70 5.60 9.29 3.69
CA PHE A 70 4.38 9.90 4.18
C PHE A 70 3.13 9.16 3.68
N ALA A 71 3.11 8.78 2.40
CA ALA A 71 2.04 7.98 1.83
C ALA A 71 1.88 6.63 2.54
N HIS A 72 2.99 5.93 2.84
CA HIS A 72 2.98 4.68 3.61
C HIS A 72 2.47 4.87 5.04
N LEU A 73 2.91 5.91 5.75
CA LEU A 73 2.46 6.18 7.11
C LEU A 73 0.97 6.49 7.16
N VAL A 74 0.53 7.51 6.41
CA VAL A 74 -0.86 7.95 6.43
C VAL A 74 -1.77 6.87 5.85
N GLY A 75 -1.42 6.31 4.69
CA GLY A 75 -2.19 5.25 4.06
C GLY A 75 -2.24 3.98 4.92
N GLY A 76 -1.15 3.62 5.59
CA GLY A 76 -1.11 2.47 6.52
C GLY A 76 -2.07 2.65 7.69
N ILE A 77 -2.11 3.84 8.31
CA ILE A 77 -3.07 4.16 9.38
C ILE A 77 -4.51 4.07 8.86
N LEU A 78 -4.81 4.73 7.73
CA LEU A 78 -6.14 4.75 7.11
C LEU A 78 -6.65 3.34 6.77
N ILE A 79 -5.80 2.49 6.21
CA ILE A 79 -6.13 1.09 5.92
C ILE A 79 -6.38 0.31 7.22
N THR A 80 -5.53 0.49 8.23
CA THR A 80 -5.63 -0.21 9.51
C THR A 80 -6.99 0.04 10.17
N ILE A 81 -7.36 1.31 10.34
CA ILE A 81 -8.65 1.69 10.96
C ILE A 81 -9.85 1.48 10.03
N GLY A 82 -9.61 1.29 8.73
CA GLY A 82 -10.67 1.12 7.75
C GLY A 82 -11.38 2.44 7.42
N LEU A 83 -10.63 3.54 7.31
CA LEU A 83 -11.13 4.87 6.94
C LEU A 83 -10.71 5.19 5.50
N VAL A 84 -11.67 5.47 4.62
CA VAL A 84 -11.48 5.71 3.17
C VAL A 84 -10.55 4.66 2.53
N THR A 85 -10.72 3.38 2.88
CA THR A 85 -9.76 2.30 2.55
C THR A 85 -9.48 2.19 1.06
N ARG A 86 -10.50 2.34 0.20
CA ARG A 86 -10.32 2.26 -1.26
C ARG A 86 -9.38 3.34 -1.79
N PHE A 87 -9.49 4.56 -1.27
CA PHE A 87 -8.62 5.66 -1.68
C PHE A 87 -7.19 5.44 -1.20
N ALA A 88 -7.02 5.09 0.08
CA ALA A 88 -5.71 4.82 0.66
C ALA A 88 -4.98 3.70 -0.11
N VAL A 89 -5.68 2.62 -0.43
CA VAL A 89 -5.16 1.50 -1.22
C VAL A 89 -4.75 1.92 -2.64
N VAL A 90 -5.55 2.72 -3.33
CA VAL A 90 -5.24 3.20 -4.69
C VAL A 90 -3.94 4.01 -4.72
N ILE A 91 -3.64 4.78 -3.66
CA ILE A 91 -2.37 5.50 -3.55
C ILE A 91 -1.19 4.53 -3.36
N GLN A 92 -1.35 3.46 -2.57
CA GLN A 92 -0.26 2.51 -2.29
C GLN A 92 0.08 1.59 -3.47
N ILE A 93 -0.89 1.24 -4.31
CA ILE A 93 -0.69 0.34 -5.46
C ILE A 93 0.45 0.82 -6.40
N PRO A 94 0.43 2.05 -6.96
CA PRO A 94 1.46 2.51 -7.86
C PRO A 94 2.83 2.61 -7.17
N ILE A 95 2.85 2.94 -5.88
CA ILE A 95 4.08 2.98 -5.09
C ILE A 95 4.72 1.59 -5.01
N LEU A 96 3.94 0.55 -4.70
CA LEU A 96 4.44 -0.82 -4.65
C LEU A 96 4.82 -1.36 -6.03
N VAL A 97 4.05 -1.04 -7.07
CA VAL A 97 4.39 -1.42 -8.45
C VAL A 97 5.74 -0.82 -8.85
N CYS A 98 5.96 0.46 -8.57
CA CYS A 98 7.26 1.10 -8.79
C CYS A 98 8.36 0.39 -8.00
N ALA A 99 8.15 0.11 -6.71
CA ALA A 99 9.15 -0.59 -5.90
C ALA A 99 9.52 -1.96 -6.49
N ILE A 100 8.54 -2.77 -6.90
CA ILE A 100 8.78 -4.10 -7.49
C ILE A 100 9.55 -3.98 -8.82
N LEU A 101 9.15 -3.07 -9.71
CA LEU A 101 9.81 -2.90 -11.01
C LEU A 101 11.23 -2.37 -10.83
N PHE A 102 11.41 -1.27 -10.09
CA PHE A 102 12.72 -0.62 -9.97
C PHE A 102 13.70 -1.40 -9.10
N VAL A 103 13.28 -1.99 -7.98
CA VAL A 103 14.22 -2.74 -7.11
C VAL A 103 14.60 -4.08 -7.74
N ASN A 104 13.63 -4.77 -8.34
CA ASN A 104 13.86 -6.14 -8.79
C ASN A 104 14.54 -6.25 -10.17
N ILE A 105 14.38 -5.24 -11.04
CA ILE A 105 15.21 -5.14 -12.24
C ILE A 105 16.70 -4.98 -11.86
N SER A 106 17.02 -4.36 -10.72
CA SER A 106 18.41 -4.22 -10.22
C SER A 106 18.97 -5.53 -9.65
N ASN A 107 18.18 -6.21 -8.82
CA ASN A 107 18.65 -7.30 -7.97
C ASN A 107 18.44 -8.70 -8.57
N GLY A 108 17.73 -8.81 -9.69
CA GLY A 108 17.38 -10.07 -10.35
C GLY A 108 16.23 -10.81 -9.65
N PHE A 109 15.41 -11.52 -10.44
CA PHE A 109 14.33 -12.37 -9.92
C PHE A 109 14.90 -13.65 -9.29
N SER A 110 15.36 -13.57 -8.04
CA SER A 110 15.66 -14.75 -7.24
C SER A 110 14.45 -15.16 -6.41
N ALA A 111 14.08 -16.44 -6.47
CA ALA A 111 13.01 -17.01 -5.63
C ALA A 111 13.33 -16.91 -4.12
N LEU A 112 14.59 -16.64 -3.74
CA LEU A 112 15.03 -16.45 -2.36
C LEU A 112 14.87 -15.02 -1.85
N ASN A 113 14.39 -14.08 -2.69
CA ASN A 113 14.19 -12.68 -2.28
C ASN A 113 12.91 -12.53 -1.45
N SER A 114 13.02 -12.61 -0.12
CA SER A 114 11.87 -12.48 0.79
C SER A 114 11.14 -11.13 0.64
N GLU A 115 11.85 -10.05 0.30
CA GLU A 115 11.23 -8.74 0.07
C GLU A 115 10.35 -8.67 -1.18
N LEU A 116 10.71 -9.42 -2.23
CA LEU A 116 9.92 -9.53 -3.44
C LEU A 116 8.60 -10.26 -3.14
N TRP A 117 8.66 -11.37 -2.42
CA TRP A 117 7.46 -12.12 -2.05
C TRP A 117 6.53 -11.28 -1.16
N LEU A 118 7.10 -10.56 -0.18
CA LEU A 118 6.33 -9.68 0.68
C LEU A 118 5.65 -8.56 -0.13
N SER A 119 6.37 -7.89 -1.03
CA SER A 119 5.80 -6.82 -1.86
C SER A 119 4.72 -7.33 -2.82
N LEU A 120 4.88 -8.52 -3.42
CA LEU A 120 3.83 -9.15 -4.23
C LEU A 120 2.58 -9.49 -3.41
N ILE A 121 2.75 -10.08 -2.23
CA ILE A 121 1.61 -10.41 -1.35
C ILE A 121 0.88 -9.13 -0.93
N VAL A 122 1.62 -8.10 -0.50
CA VAL A 122 1.03 -6.80 -0.12
C VAL A 122 0.31 -6.17 -1.31
N LEU A 123 0.88 -6.23 -2.53
CA LEU A 123 0.22 -5.72 -3.74
C LEU A 123 -1.08 -6.47 -4.04
N CYS A 124 -1.09 -7.81 -3.95
CA CYS A 124 -2.30 -8.61 -4.12
C CYS A 124 -3.36 -8.26 -3.07
N LEU A 125 -2.96 -8.08 -1.81
CA LEU A 125 -3.87 -7.66 -0.73
C LEU A 125 -4.41 -6.25 -0.96
N LEU A 126 -3.60 -5.31 -1.44
CA LEU A 126 -4.06 -3.98 -1.84
C LEU A 126 -5.13 -4.10 -2.93
N VAL A 127 -4.89 -4.85 -4.01
CA VAL A 127 -5.90 -5.05 -5.06
C VAL A 127 -7.19 -5.69 -4.50
N LEU A 128 -7.06 -6.65 -3.58
CA LEU A 128 -8.21 -7.25 -2.91
C LEU A 128 -9.03 -6.21 -2.13
N PHE A 129 -8.40 -5.36 -1.31
CA PHE A 129 -9.11 -4.33 -0.55
C PHE A 129 -9.57 -3.13 -1.40
N TRP A 130 -9.02 -2.96 -2.59
CA TRP A 130 -9.55 -2.02 -3.56
C TRP A 130 -10.93 -2.48 -4.07
N VAL A 131 -11.07 -3.77 -4.37
CA VAL A 131 -12.32 -4.37 -4.85
C VAL A 131 -13.33 -4.59 -3.72
N ILE A 132 -12.92 -5.21 -2.62
CA ILE A 132 -13.80 -5.57 -1.51
C ILE A 132 -14.18 -4.32 -0.68
N GLY A 133 -13.22 -3.42 -0.41
CA GLY A 133 -13.44 -2.25 0.42
C GLY A 133 -13.15 -2.48 1.90
N SER A 134 -13.67 -1.58 2.75
CA SER A 134 -13.24 -1.45 4.15
C SER A 134 -13.81 -2.52 5.07
N GLY A 135 -15.06 -2.95 4.94
CA GLY A 135 -15.64 -4.04 5.75
C GLY A 135 -16.37 -3.65 7.03
N PRO A 136 -16.98 -4.61 7.74
CA PRO A 136 -17.91 -4.34 8.83
C PRO A 136 -17.23 -3.80 10.10
N PHE A 137 -15.97 -4.19 10.40
CA PHE A 137 -15.20 -3.62 11.52
C PHE A 137 -14.35 -2.41 11.10
N SER A 138 -14.82 -1.64 10.12
CA SER A 138 -14.18 -0.40 9.68
C SER A 138 -14.84 0.85 10.25
N VAL A 139 -14.08 1.93 10.42
CA VAL A 139 -14.64 3.23 10.78
C VAL A 139 -15.62 3.73 9.71
N ASP A 140 -15.33 3.50 8.42
CA ASP A 140 -16.25 3.84 7.32
C ASP A 140 -17.64 3.21 7.50
N HIS A 141 -17.69 1.95 7.92
CA HIS A 141 -18.97 1.25 8.17
C HIS A 141 -19.71 1.82 9.37
N GLN A 142 -18.99 2.20 10.43
CA GLN A 142 -19.58 2.84 11.60
C GLN A 142 -20.19 4.21 11.24
N ILE A 143 -19.51 5.00 10.40
CA ILE A 143 -20.02 6.30 9.92
C ILE A 143 -21.28 6.09 9.08
N ARG A 144 -21.27 5.14 8.14
CA ARG A 144 -22.44 4.79 7.30
C ARG A 144 -23.65 4.24 8.06
N ARG A 145 -23.47 3.73 9.28
CA ARG A 145 -24.60 3.28 10.12
C ARG A 145 -25.21 4.39 10.98
N ARG A 146 -24.48 5.49 11.18
CA ARG A 146 -24.93 6.61 12.03
C ARG A 146 -25.68 7.70 11.26
N HIS A 147 -25.61 7.68 9.94
CA HIS A 147 -26.26 8.60 9.01
C HIS A 147 -27.04 7.82 7.96
#